data_AF-A0A1C5TU58-F1
#
_entry.id   AF-A0A1C5TU58-F1
#
_cell.length_a   1.000
_cell.length_b   1.000
_cell.length_c   1.000
_cell.angle_alpha   90.00
_cell.angle_beta   90.00
_cell.angle_gamma   90.00
#
_symmetry.space_group_name_H-M   'P 1'
#
loop_
_entity.id
_entity.type
_entity.pdbx_description
1 polymer ?
#
loop_
_entity_poly.entity_id
_entity_poly.type
_entity_poly.pdbx_seq_one_letter_code
_entity_poly.pdbx_strand_id
1 'polypeptide(L)'
;MRDTFIFYRSFKESMSDLSDKDKLIMYEAISDYSLDLKEPKLTGFPKALFSLIRPILDANIQRWKNGRKGGAPIGNLNAKKQPKNNRKTT
;
A
#
# COMPACT_ATOMS: atom_id res chain seq x y z
N MET A 1 4.19 4.52 12.99
CA MET A 1 4.98 3.82 11.96
C MET A 1 4.09 2.79 11.29
N ARG A 2 4.38 2.37 10.06
CA ARG A 2 3.65 1.30 9.37
C ARG A 2 4.55 0.08 9.31
N ASP A 3 4.14 -1.03 9.92
CA ASP A 3 5.02 -2.21 10.04
C ASP A 3 4.81 -3.24 8.92
N THR A 4 3.75 -3.09 8.13
CA THR A 4 3.41 -4.03 7.05
C THR A 4 2.85 -3.31 5.85
N PHE A 5 3.07 -3.87 4.66
CA PHE A 5 2.42 -3.42 3.44
C PHE A 5 1.96 -4.59 2.58
N ILE A 6 1.04 -4.30 1.66
CA ILE A 6 0.52 -5.29 0.72
C ILE A 6 1.38 -5.24 -0.53
N PHE A 7 1.96 -6.39 -0.88
CA PHE A 7 2.66 -6.58 -2.14
C PHE A 7 1.83 -7.52 -3.02
N TYR A 8 1.34 -7.01 -4.16
CA TYR A 8 0.50 -7.80 -5.05
C TYR A 8 1.33 -8.68 -5.98
N ARG A 9 0.81 -9.86 -6.31
CA ARG A 9 1.40 -10.78 -7.29
C ARG A 9 1.66 -10.08 -8.63
N SER A 10 0.73 -9.25 -9.08
CA SER A 10 0.86 -8.49 -10.33
C SER A 10 2.12 -7.61 -10.37
N PHE A 11 2.56 -7.06 -9.23
CA PHE A 11 3.80 -6.29 -9.19
C PHE A 11 5.01 -7.18 -9.49
N LYS A 12 5.07 -8.38 -8.89
CA LYS A 12 6.13 -9.36 -9.18
C LYS A 12 6.16 -9.74 -10.66
N GLU A 13 4.98 -10.01 -11.22
CA GLU A 13 4.82 -10.42 -12.62
C GLU A 13 5.23 -9.28 -13.57
N SER A 14 4.80 -8.04 -13.32
CA SER A 14 5.20 -6.88 -14.16
C SER A 14 6.70 -6.58 -14.13
N MET A 15 7.44 -7.13 -13.18
CA MET A 15 8.88 -6.97 -13.06
C MET A 15 9.67 -8.21 -13.50
N SER A 16 9.02 -9.29 -13.96
CA SER A 16 9.69 -10.58 -14.26
C SER A 16 10.81 -10.46 -15.28
N ASP A 17 10.62 -9.58 -16.27
CA ASP A 17 11.50 -9.44 -17.44
C ASP A 17 12.57 -8.35 -17.24
N LEU A 18 12.56 -7.69 -16.08
CA LEU A 18 13.58 -6.71 -15.72
C LEU A 18 14.92 -7.38 -15.39
N SER A 19 16.01 -6.63 -15.56
CA SER A 19 17.31 -6.99 -15.03
C SER A 19 17.26 -7.12 -13.51
N ASP A 20 18.14 -7.92 -12.90
CA ASP A 20 18.16 -8.08 -11.45
C ASP A 20 18.41 -6.74 -10.72
N LYS A 21 19.21 -5.87 -11.34
CA LYS A 21 19.45 -4.51 -10.86
C LYS A 21 18.16 -3.68 -10.84
N ASP A 22 17.40 -3.67 -11.93
CA ASP A 22 16.15 -2.91 -12.01
C ASP A 22 15.06 -3.52 -11.11
N LYS A 23 15.01 -4.85 -10.98
CA LYS A 23 14.14 -5.53 -10.01
C LYS A 23 14.43 -5.07 -8.60
N LEU A 24 15.70 -5.07 -8.17
CA LEU A 24 16.10 -4.62 -6.84
C LEU A 24 15.69 -3.18 -6.59
N ILE A 25 15.98 -2.27 -7.53
CA ILE A 25 15.57 -0.86 -7.47
C ILE A 25 14.06 -0.74 -7.28
N MET A 26 13.26 -1.53 -8.01
CA MET A 26 11.82 -1.50 -7.89
C MET A 26 11.31 -2.08 -6.57
N TYR A 27 11.89 -3.17 -6.07
CA TYR A 27 11.53 -3.74 -4.77
C TYR A 27 11.83 -2.76 -3.63
N GLU A 28 12.99 -2.09 -3.65
CA GLU A 28 13.33 -1.05 -2.69
C GLU A 28 12.36 0.13 -2.81
N ALA A 29 12.12 0.64 -4.02
CA ALA A 29 11.21 1.76 -4.25
C ALA A 29 9.78 1.49 -3.75
N ILE A 30 9.24 0.29 -4.01
CA ILE A 30 7.90 -0.09 -3.54
C ILE A 30 7.86 -0.21 -2.01
N SER A 31 8.90 -0.80 -1.41
CA SER A 31 8.97 -1.02 0.04
C SER A 31 9.14 0.30 0.79
N ASP A 32 10.13 1.12 0.41
CA ASP A 32 10.41 2.45 0.98
C ASP A 32 9.20 3.37 0.86
N TYR A 33 8.55 3.40 -0.30
CA TYR A 33 7.36 4.22 -0.49
C TYR A 33 6.18 3.71 0.34
N SER A 34 5.99 2.39 0.41
CA SER A 34 4.87 1.80 1.13
C SER A 34 5.00 1.96 2.64
N LEU A 35 6.18 1.75 3.21
CA LEU A 35 6.42 1.77 4.66
C LEU A 35 6.61 3.20 5.17
N ASP A 36 7.43 3.99 4.46
CA ASP A 36 7.94 5.27 4.96
C ASP A 36 7.54 6.48 4.11
N LEU A 37 6.76 6.30 3.04
CA LEU A 37 6.36 7.36 2.09
C LEU A 37 7.56 8.09 1.47
N LYS A 38 8.69 7.39 1.35
CA LYS A 38 9.90 7.93 0.73
C LYS A 38 9.78 7.86 -0.79
N GLU A 39 9.78 9.04 -1.42
CA GLU A 39 9.71 9.15 -2.88
C GLU A 39 10.99 8.57 -3.53
N PRO A 40 10.87 7.58 -4.43
CA PRO A 40 12.02 6.96 -5.04
C PRO A 40 12.58 7.84 -6.15
N LYS A 41 13.92 7.89 -6.26
CA LYS A 41 14.62 8.60 -7.34
C LYS A 41 14.88 7.65 -8.50
N LEU A 42 13.87 7.47 -9.36
CA LEU A 42 13.92 6.55 -10.50
C LEU A 42 14.11 7.28 -11.83
N THR A 43 14.73 6.60 -12.78
CA THR A 43 14.90 7.05 -14.17
C THR A 43 14.52 5.95 -15.15
N GLY A 44 14.25 6.30 -16.41
CA GLY A 44 13.96 5.33 -17.46
C GLY A 44 12.71 4.47 -17.19
N PHE A 45 12.80 3.18 -17.53
CA PHE A 45 11.67 2.25 -17.43
C PHE A 45 11.20 1.99 -15.98
N PRO A 46 12.07 1.81 -14.96
CA PRO A 46 11.64 1.72 -13.56
C PRO A 46 10.76 2.90 -13.11
N LYS A 47 11.07 4.12 -13.57
CA LYS A 47 10.23 5.30 -13.28
C LYS A 47 8.83 5.17 -13.87
N ALA A 48 8.74 4.76 -15.14
CA ALA A 48 7.47 4.56 -15.82
C ALA A 48 6.66 3.45 -15.14
N LEU A 49 7.27 2.31 -14.83
CA LEU A 49 6.59 1.22 -14.14
C LEU A 49 6.11 1.63 -12.74
N PHE A 50 6.96 2.33 -11.98
CA PHE A 50 6.56 2.84 -10.65
C PHE A 50 5.39 3.83 -10.74
N SER A 51 5.34 4.69 -11.77
CA SER A 51 4.20 5.59 -11.96
C SER A 51 2.86 4.86 -12.18
N LEU A 52 2.89 3.65 -12.74
CA LEU A 52 1.69 2.81 -12.90
C LEU A 52 1.31 2.10 -11.60
N ILE A 53 2.30 1.70 -10.80
CA ILE A 53 2.09 1.02 -9.50
C ILE A 53 1.66 2.02 -8.40
N ARG A 54 2.20 3.24 -8.43
CA ARG A 54 2.03 4.27 -7.39
C ARG A 54 0.57 4.53 -7.00
N PRO A 55 -0.40 4.70 -7.92
CA PRO A 55 -1.80 4.92 -7.53
C PRO A 55 -2.39 3.79 -6.67
N ILE A 56 -1.93 2.55 -6.86
CA ILE A 56 -2.37 1.39 -6.08
C ILE A 56 -1.77 1.45 -4.67
N LEU A 57 -0.50 1.86 -4.56
CA LEU A 57 0.14 2.07 -3.25
C LEU A 57 -0.55 3.21 -2.50
N ASP A 58 -0.83 4.32 -3.17
CA ASP A 58 -1.52 5.49 -2.61
C ASP A 58 -2.90 5.12 -2.05
N ALA A 59 -3.68 4.35 -2.81
CA ALA A 59 -4.97 3.85 -2.35
C ALA A 59 -4.84 2.98 -1.09
N ASN A 60 -3.82 2.12 -1.02
CA ASN A 60 -3.56 1.29 0.16
C ASN A 60 -3.10 2.10 1.38
N ILE A 61 -2.22 3.08 1.17
CA ILE A 61 -1.78 4.03 2.20
C ILE A 61 -3.01 4.78 2.74
N GLN A 62 -3.90 5.24 1.85
CA GLN A 62 -5.11 5.95 2.27
C GLN A 62 -6.07 5.04 3.05
N ARG A 63 -6.23 3.78 2.64
CA ARG A 63 -6.99 2.78 3.41
C ARG A 63 -6.41 2.56 4.79
N TRP A 64 -5.09 2.45 4.92
CA TRP A 64 -4.42 2.34 6.22
C TRP A 64 -4.63 3.59 7.08
N LYS A 65 -4.45 4.80 6.52
CA LYS A 65 -4.72 6.07 7.21
C LYS A 65 -6.16 6.15 7.71
N ASN A 66 -7.12 5.69 6.92
CA ASN A 66 -8.53 5.65 7.31
C ASN A 66 -8.79 4.59 8.39
N GLY A 67 -8.21 3.40 8.28
CA GLY A 67 -8.35 2.34 9.29
C GLY A 67 -7.83 2.79 10.68
N ARG A 68 -6.79 3.62 10.73
CA ARG A 68 -6.29 4.22 11.97
C ARG A 68 -7.27 5.19 12.64
N LYS A 69 -8.24 5.74 11.92
CA LYS A 69 -9.29 6.61 12.48
C LYS A 69 -10.42 5.81 13.15
N GLY A 70 -10.38 4.48 13.08
CA GLY A 70 -11.43 3.61 13.58
C GLY A 70 -12.56 3.38 12.58
N GLY A 71 -13.59 2.67 13.02
CA GLY A 71 -14.77 2.36 12.21
C GLY A 71 -15.72 3.54 12.05
N ALA A 72 -16.91 3.27 11.51
CA ALA A 72 -17.94 4.29 11.33
C ALA A 72 -18.29 4.99 12.67
N PRO A 73 -18.51 6.33 12.67
CA PRO A 73 -18.90 7.06 13.87
C PRO A 73 -20.14 6.50 14.54
N ILE A 74 -20.23 6.65 15.87
CA ILE A 74 -21.40 6.25 16.67
C ILE A 74 -22.64 6.99 16.14
N GLY A 75 -23.72 6.26 15.90
CA GLY A 75 -24.97 6.80 15.33
C GLY A 75 -25.04 6.79 13.80
N ASN A 76 -23.94 6.50 13.09
CA ASN A 76 -23.98 6.32 11.64
C ASN A 76 -24.78 5.06 11.26
N LEU A 77 -25.65 5.15 10.25
CA LEU A 77 -26.42 4.00 9.73
C LEU A 77 -25.49 2.86 9.24
N ASN A 78 -24.29 3.19 8.76
CA ASN A 78 -23.26 2.21 8.41
C ASN A 78 -22.61 1.56 9.65
N ALA A 79 -22.62 2.23 10.81
CA ALA A 79 -22.20 1.63 12.08
C ALA A 79 -23.22 0.60 12.60
N LYS A 80 -24.49 0.66 12.18
CA LYS A 80 -25.50 -0.36 12.52
C LYS A 80 -25.26 -1.72 11.84
N LYS A 81 -24.43 -1.76 10.79
CA LYS A 81 -24.06 -3.00 10.05
C LYS A 81 -22.84 -3.71 10.64
N GLN A 82 -22.27 -3.22 11.74
CA GLN A 82 -21.11 -3.88 12.34
C GLN A 82 -21.52 -5.25 12.91
N PRO A 83 -20.71 -6.30 12.73
CA PRO A 83 -21.00 -7.60 13.32
C PRO A 83 -21.08 -7.46 14.84
N LYS A 84 -22.06 -8.13 15.48
CA LYS A 84 -22.32 -8.04 16.94
C LYS A 84 -21.13 -8.47 17.81
N ASN A 85 -20.10 -9.07 17.21
CA ASN A 85 -18.98 -9.72 17.90
C ASN A 85 -17.62 -9.12 17.53
N ASN A 86 -17.51 -7.78 17.54
CA ASN A 86 -16.20 -7.14 17.41
C ASN A 86 -15.35 -7.42 18.65
N ARG A 87 -14.08 -7.78 18.45
CA ARG A 87 -13.10 -7.87 19.55
C ARG A 87 -13.06 -6.53 20.28
N LYS A 88 -13.23 -6.56 21.61
CA LYS A 88 -12.96 -5.40 22.46
C LYS A 88 -11.50 -5.03 22.31
N THR A 89 -11.24 -3.77 22.00
CA THR A 89 -9.89 -3.22 21.93
C THR A 89 -9.27 -3.33 23.33
N THR A 90 -8.10 -3.96 23.42
CA THR A 90 -7.27 -4.07 24.64
C THR A 90 -6.56 -2.77 24.94
#